data_AF-A0A556ACA5-F1
#
_entry.id   AF-A0A556ACA5-F1
#
_cell.length_a   1.000
_cell.length_b   1.000
_cell.length_c   1.000
_cell.angle_alpha   90.00
_cell.angle_beta   90.00
_cell.angle_gamma   90.00
#
_symmetry.space_group_name_H-M   'P 1'
#
loop_
_entity.id
_entity.type
_entity.pdbx_description
1 polymer ?
#
loop_
_entity_poly.entity_id
_entity_poly.type
_entity_poly.pdbx_seq_one_letter_code
_entity_poly.pdbx_strand_id
1 'polypeptide(L)'
;MPRVVLHKNGQIYADEVKDNANLVVQAGIRKFPFPNLRYQCGMGKCSTCACRVLAGAEHLPPPNWKEKRQLGERLDAGYRLACQLWLTHDLEIAQDDTVTA
;
A
#
# COMPACT_ATOMS: atom_id res chain seq x y z
N MET A 1 12.91 -10.57 6.55
CA MET A 1 12.39 -9.93 5.31
C MET A 1 10.89 -10.09 5.37
N PRO A 2 10.11 -9.00 5.44
CA PRO A 2 8.67 -9.13 5.54
C PRO A 2 8.06 -9.69 4.25
N ARG A 3 7.09 -10.59 4.39
CA ARG A 3 6.27 -11.12 3.31
C ARG A 3 5.13 -10.16 3.03
N VAL A 4 4.98 -9.75 1.77
CA VAL A 4 3.92 -8.84 1.34
C VAL A 4 3.01 -9.55 0.34
N VAL A 5 1.70 -9.46 0.58
CA VAL A 5 0.66 -10.01 -0.29
C VAL A 5 -0.18 -8.86 -0.86
N LEU A 6 -0.29 -8.78 -2.19
CA LEU A 6 -1.10 -7.82 -2.91
C LEU A 6 -2.25 -8.54 -3.63
N HIS A 7 -3.47 -8.23 -3.23
CA HIS A 7 -4.70 -8.57 -3.95
C HIS A 7 -5.00 -7.48 -4.96
N LYS A 8 -5.22 -7.87 -6.21
CA LYS A 8 -5.57 -6.95 -7.29
C LYS A 8 -6.35 -7.63 -8.39
N ASN A 9 -7.56 -7.13 -8.65
CA ASN A 9 -8.39 -7.54 -9.80
C ASN A 9 -8.59 -9.06 -9.86
N GLY A 10 -8.84 -9.67 -8.69
CA GLY A 10 -9.02 -11.13 -8.54
C GLY A 10 -7.73 -11.95 -8.56
N GLN A 11 -6.56 -11.31 -8.69
CA GLN A 11 -5.26 -11.98 -8.65
C GLN A 11 -4.53 -11.68 -7.33
N ILE A 12 -3.74 -12.64 -6.87
CA ILE A 12 -2.92 -12.53 -5.67
C ILE A 12 -1.46 -12.60 -6.06
N TYR A 13 -0.69 -11.60 -5.65
CA TYR A 13 0.75 -11.51 -5.85
C TYR A 13 1.43 -11.49 -4.49
N ALA A 14 2.43 -12.34 -4.28
CA ALA A 14 3.14 -12.39 -3.00
C ALA A 14 4.64 -12.53 -3.21
N ASP A 15 5.41 -11.75 -2.45
CA ASP A 15 6.87 -11.85 -2.44
C ASP A 15 7.43 -11.30 -1.13
N GLU A 16 8.70 -11.58 -0.86
CA GLU A 16 9.44 -10.97 0.23
C GLU A 16 10.04 -9.63 -0.22
N VAL A 17 9.94 -8.62 0.64
CA VAL A 17 10.63 -7.35 0.45
C VAL A 17 11.75 -7.22 1.48
N LYS A 18 12.72 -6.35 1.19
CA LYS A 18 13.77 -6.02 2.16
C LYS A 18 13.13 -5.43 3.43
N ASP A 19 13.80 -5.61 4.55
CA ASP A 19 13.41 -4.90 5.76
C ASP A 19 13.46 -3.38 5.52
N ASN A 20 12.55 -2.66 6.16
CA ASN A 20 12.34 -1.23 5.97
C ASN A 20 12.13 -0.86 4.48
N ALA A 21 11.30 -1.61 3.75
CA ALA A 21 10.99 -1.34 2.34
C ALA A 21 9.74 -0.46 2.17
N ASN A 22 9.77 0.46 1.20
CA ASN A 22 8.61 1.20 0.73
C ASN A 22 8.10 0.61 -0.60
N LEU A 23 6.85 0.16 -0.64
CA LEU A 23 6.30 -0.55 -1.82
C LEU A 23 6.26 0.30 -3.09
N VAL A 24 6.05 1.61 -2.98
CA VAL A 24 6.05 2.51 -4.14
C VAL A 24 7.46 2.75 -4.66
N VAL A 25 8.46 2.85 -3.78
CA VAL A 25 9.87 2.92 -4.19
C VAL A 25 10.29 1.62 -4.89
N GLN A 26 9.96 0.46 -4.32
CA GLN A 26 10.27 -0.85 -4.93
C GLN A 26 9.64 -0.98 -6.32
N ALA A 27 8.35 -0.62 -6.45
CA ALA A 27 7.67 -0.66 -7.74
C ALA A 27 8.30 0.32 -8.75
N GLY A 28 8.70 1.51 -8.30
CA GLY A 28 9.40 2.52 -9.11
C GLY A 28 10.72 2.05 -9.70
N ILE A 29 11.43 1.15 -9.00
CA ILE A 29 12.67 0.51 -9.48
C ILE A 29 12.42 -0.88 -10.10
N ARG A 30 11.18 -1.15 -10.52
CA ARG A 30 10.75 -2.38 -11.21
C ARG A 30 10.95 -3.67 -10.39
N LYS A 31 10.87 -3.58 -9.06
CA LYS A 31 10.83 -4.73 -8.15
C LYS A 31 9.39 -4.96 -7.68
N PHE A 32 9.12 -6.12 -7.09
CA PHE A 32 7.84 -6.41 -6.48
C PHE A 32 7.39 -5.22 -5.59
N PRO A 33 6.15 -4.72 -5.72
CA PRO A 33 5.02 -5.28 -6.48
C PRO A 33 4.82 -4.75 -7.92
N PHE A 34 5.86 -4.25 -8.63
CA PHE A 34 5.76 -3.90 -10.06
C PHE A 34 5.42 -5.14 -10.92
N PRO A 35 4.59 -5.01 -11.99
CA PRO A 35 3.86 -3.81 -12.43
C PRO A 35 2.48 -3.64 -11.77
N ASN A 36 2.19 -4.42 -10.74
CA ASN A 36 0.83 -4.63 -10.24
C ASN A 36 0.37 -3.53 -9.29
N LEU A 37 1.25 -2.86 -8.55
CA LEU A 37 0.85 -1.73 -7.71
C LEU A 37 0.64 -0.45 -8.55
N ARG A 38 -0.57 0.14 -8.49
CA ARG A 38 -0.83 1.50 -8.99
C ARG A 38 -0.21 2.51 -8.03
N TYR A 39 0.50 3.48 -8.61
CA TYR A 39 1.02 4.65 -7.92
C TYR A 39 1.21 5.79 -8.92
N GLN A 40 1.42 7.00 -8.41
CA GLN A 40 1.71 8.17 -9.25
C GLN A 40 2.74 9.08 -8.59
N CYS A 41 2.40 9.74 -7.48
CA CYS A 41 3.25 10.81 -6.94
C CYS A 41 4.36 10.38 -5.98
N GLY A 42 4.24 9.23 -5.31
CA GLY A 42 5.19 8.76 -4.29
C GLY A 42 5.35 9.63 -3.03
N MET A 43 4.64 10.75 -2.92
CA MET A 43 4.90 11.79 -1.91
C MET A 43 3.74 12.07 -0.95
N GLY A 44 2.63 11.32 -1.07
CA GLY A 44 1.39 11.57 -0.32
C GLY A 44 0.61 12.80 -0.80
N LYS A 45 0.79 13.22 -2.06
CA LYS A 45 0.06 14.33 -2.69
C LYS A 45 -1.19 13.88 -3.45
N CYS A 46 -1.32 12.59 -3.74
CA CYS A 46 -2.50 11.96 -4.36
C CYS A 46 -2.89 10.69 -3.59
N SER A 47 -3.99 10.05 -3.97
CA SER A 47 -4.49 8.79 -3.40
C SER A 47 -4.38 7.59 -4.35
N THR A 48 -3.66 7.71 -5.48
CA THR A 48 -3.52 6.63 -6.48
C THR A 48 -2.93 5.34 -5.91
N CYS A 49 -2.03 5.45 -4.93
CA CYS A 49 -1.43 4.30 -4.22
C CYS A 49 -2.20 3.85 -2.98
N ALA A 50 -3.46 4.28 -2.81
CA ALA A 50 -4.28 3.85 -1.70
C ALA A 50 -4.55 2.34 -1.79
N CYS A 51 -4.31 1.62 -0.71
CA CYS A 51 -4.61 0.21 -0.58
C CYS A 51 -5.38 -0.04 0.71
N ARG A 52 -6.32 -0.98 0.72
CA ARG A 52 -6.97 -1.45 1.95
C ARG A 52 -6.07 -2.48 2.60
N VAL A 53 -5.74 -2.31 3.87
CA VAL A 53 -4.99 -3.30 4.64
C VAL A 53 -5.94 -4.42 5.05
N LEU A 54 -5.57 -5.66 4.73
CA LEU A 54 -6.33 -6.86 5.06
C LEU A 54 -5.75 -7.57 6.30
N ALA A 55 -4.42 -7.53 6.47
CA ALA A 55 -3.71 -8.06 7.64
C ALA A 55 -2.42 -7.29 7.91
N GLY A 56 -1.96 -7.28 9.18
CA GLY A 56 -0.73 -6.61 9.62
C GLY A 56 -0.89 -5.12 9.95
N ALA A 57 -2.13 -4.63 10.07
CA ALA A 57 -2.42 -3.22 10.37
C ALA A 57 -1.95 -2.79 11.77
N GLU A 58 -1.98 -3.70 12.73
CA GLU A 58 -1.55 -3.53 14.12
C GLU A 58 -0.07 -3.17 14.27
N HIS A 59 0.75 -3.50 13.26
CA HIS A 59 2.18 -3.19 13.23
C HIS A 59 2.49 -1.89 12.46
N LEU A 60 1.49 -1.27 11.83
CA LEU A 60 1.68 -0.04 11.09
C LEU A 60 1.72 1.17 12.04
N PRO A 61 2.53 2.20 11.72
CA PRO A 61 2.44 3.47 12.43
C PRO A 61 1.05 4.10 12.24
N PRO A 62 0.61 4.97 13.16
CA PRO A 62 -0.64 5.69 13.01
C PRO A 62 -0.64 6.50 11.69
N PRO A 63 -1.81 6.70 11.05
CA PRO A 63 -1.91 7.47 9.83
C PRO A 63 -1.30 8.88 9.99
N ASN A 64 -0.39 9.23 9.08
CA ASN A 64 0.23 10.55 9.12
C ASN A 64 -0.72 11.64 8.58
N TRP A 65 -0.35 12.92 8.73
CA TRP A 65 -1.21 14.03 8.30
C TRP A 65 -1.55 14.02 6.81
N LYS A 66 -0.66 13.50 5.94
CA LYS A 66 -0.93 13.39 4.50
C LYS A 66 -1.96 12.32 4.23
N GLU A 67 -1.87 11.17 4.90
CA GLU A 67 -2.89 10.12 4.82
C GLU A 67 -4.25 10.64 5.28
N LYS A 68 -4.31 11.32 6.44
CA LYS A 68 -5.53 11.97 6.94
C LYS A 68 -6.14 12.92 5.91
N ARG A 69 -5.31 13.75 5.27
CA ARG A 69 -5.76 14.69 4.24
C ARG A 69 -6.26 14.01 2.96
N GLN A 70 -5.58 12.96 2.49
CA GLN A 70 -5.88 12.34 1.20
C GLN A 70 -6.94 11.23 1.26
N LEU A 71 -7.11 10.59 2.42
CA LEU A 71 -8.00 9.43 2.59
C LEU A 71 -9.27 9.76 3.36
N GLY A 72 -9.25 10.72 4.29
CA GLY A 72 -10.42 11.06 5.12
C GLY A 72 -11.01 9.81 5.78
N GLU A 73 -12.33 9.64 5.67
CA GLU A 73 -13.10 8.50 6.21
C GLU A 73 -12.64 7.13 5.69
N ARG A 74 -11.92 7.07 4.55
CA ARG A 74 -11.35 5.80 4.05
C ARG A 74 -10.31 5.23 5.01
N LEU A 75 -9.70 6.04 5.88
CA LEU A 75 -8.83 5.53 6.94
C LEU A 75 -9.57 4.56 7.87
N ASP A 76 -10.82 4.88 8.21
CA ASP A 76 -11.65 4.06 9.10
C ASP A 76 -12.07 2.75 8.41
N ALA A 77 -12.13 2.75 7.07
CA ALA A 77 -12.30 1.56 6.26
C ALA A 77 -10.99 0.76 6.03
N GLY A 78 -9.91 1.09 6.75
CA GLY A 78 -8.63 0.39 6.71
C GLY A 78 -7.73 0.74 5.51
N TYR A 79 -8.02 1.84 4.79
CA TYR A 79 -7.13 2.28 3.70
C TYR A 79 -5.89 2.98 4.24
N ARG A 80 -4.76 2.74 3.59
CA ARG A 80 -3.47 3.42 3.81
C ARG A 80 -2.86 3.84 2.49
N LEU A 81 -2.00 4.85 2.51
CA LEU A 81 -1.22 5.22 1.32
C LEU A 81 0.07 4.39 1.29
N ALA A 82 0.23 3.49 0.32
CA ALA A 82 1.42 2.64 0.24
C ALA A 82 2.74 3.45 0.16
N CYS A 83 2.72 4.65 -0.43
CA CYS A 83 3.89 5.53 -0.46
C CYS A 83 4.29 6.11 0.91
N GLN A 84 3.42 6.07 1.92
CA GLN A 84 3.68 6.60 3.26
C GLN A 84 4.10 5.52 4.26
N LEU A 85 4.15 4.25 3.85
CA LEU A 85 4.54 3.14 4.70
C LEU A 85 5.97 2.68 4.42
N TRP A 86 6.65 2.28 5.48
CA TRP A 86 7.94 1.61 5.45
C TRP A 86 7.79 0.30 6.23
N LEU A 87 7.92 -0.82 5.53
CA LEU A 87 7.51 -2.13 6.04
C LEU A 87 8.67 -2.83 6.73
N THR A 88 8.42 -3.22 7.97
CA THR A 88 9.31 -4.03 8.82
C THR A 88 8.65 -5.34 9.27
N HIS A 89 7.40 -5.56 8.86
CA HIS A 89 6.56 -6.71 9.22
C HIS A 89 5.72 -7.13 8.01
N ASP A 90 5.20 -8.34 8.06
CA ASP A 90 4.34 -8.89 7.02
C ASP A 90 3.09 -8.01 6.82
N LEU A 91 2.65 -7.88 5.57
CA LEU A 91 1.52 -7.04 5.23
C LEU A 91 0.71 -7.62 4.08
N GLU A 92 -0.60 -7.69 4.25
CA GLU A 92 -1.53 -8.08 3.19
C GLU A 92 -2.43 -6.90 2.85
N ILE A 93 -2.46 -6.53 1.56
CA ILE A 93 -3.18 -5.37 1.06
C ILE A 93 -4.00 -5.69 -0.18
N ALA A 94 -5.10 -4.98 -0.36
CA ALA A 94 -5.89 -4.98 -1.59
C ALA A 94 -5.79 -3.63 -2.30
N GLN A 95 -5.60 -3.68 -3.61
CA GLN A 95 -5.64 -2.51 -4.48
C GLN A 95 -6.51 -2.76 -5.71
N ASP A 96 -7.75 -3.14 -5.45
CA ASP A 96 -8.73 -3.36 -6.51
C ASP A 96 -9.07 -2.05 -7.20
N ASP A 97 -9.38 -2.12 -8.49
CA ASP A 97 -10.06 -1.03 -9.16
C ASP A 97 -11.47 -0.97 -8.54
N THR A 98 -11.66 -0.13 -7.53
CA THR A 98 -13.03 0.31 -7.23
C THR A 98 -13.50 0.96 -8.51
N VAL A 99 -14.44 0.31 -9.20
CA VAL A 99 -15.27 0.94 -10.23
C VAL A 99 -15.76 2.23 -9.59
N THR A 100 -15.13 3.34 -9.96
CA THR A 100 -15.69 4.67 -9.71
C THR A 100 -16.96 4.69 -10.52
N ALA A 101 -18.10 4.51 -9.83
CA ALA A 101 -19.37 5.03 -10.30
C ALA A 101 -19.27 6.56 -10.40
#